data_AF-A0A2V8I5Q5-F1
#
_entry.id   AF-A0A2V8I5Q5-F1
#
_cell.length_a   1.000
_cell.length_b   1.000
_cell.length_c   1.000
_cell.angle_alpha   90.00
_cell.angle_beta   90.00
_cell.angle_gamma   90.00
#
_symmetry.space_group_name_H-M   'P 1'
#
loop_
_entity.id
_entity.type
_entity.pdbx_description
1 polymer ?
#
loop_
_entity_poly.entity_id
_entity_poly.type
_entity_poly.pdbx_seq_one_letter_code
_entity_poly.pdbx_strand_id
1 'polypeptide(L)' 'MPGETIVIVEDNPLNLKLARTMLDRSGYRIHTASNGQEALELIPRVRP' A
#
# COMPACT_ATOMS: atom_id res chain seq x y z
N MET A 1 -7.20 -6.27 -10.36
CA MET A 1 -7.53 -5.55 -11.61
C MET A 1 -7.19 -4.07 -11.46
N PRO A 2 -6.86 -3.35 -12.54
CA PRO A 2 -6.67 -1.89 -12.49
C PRO A 2 -7.88 -1.21 -11.82
N GLY A 3 -7.62 -0.31 -10.87
CA GLY A 3 -8.63 0.34 -10.03
C GLY A 3 -8.89 -0.31 -8.66
N GLU A 4 -8.39 -1.53 -8.43
CA GLU A 4 -8.41 -2.14 -7.09
C GLU A 4 -7.47 -1.42 -6.12
N THR A 5 -7.78 -1.54 -4.84
CA THR A 5 -7.04 -0.91 -3.76
C THR A 5 -6.03 -1.91 -3.20
N ILE A 6 -4.79 -1.48 -2.97
CA ILE A 6 -3.76 -2.32 -2.36
C ILE A 6 -3.19 -1.58 -1.14
N VAL A 7 -3.09 -2.28 -0.02
CA VAL A 7 -2.36 -1.82 1.17
C VAL A 7 -1.00 -2.52 1.20
N ILE A 8 0.08 -1.73 1.14
CA ILE A 8 1.45 -2.22 1.27
C ILE A 8 1.92 -1.97 2.70
N VAL A 9 2.37 -3.03 3.38
CA VAL A 9 2.96 -2.95 4.72
C VAL A 9 4.43 -3.31 4.63
N GLU A 10 5.31 -2.33 4.83
CA GLU A 10 6.76 -2.49 4.65
C GLU A 10 7.50 -1.47 5.53
N ASP A 11 8.43 -1.94 6.35
CA ASP A 11 9.20 -1.13 7.31
C ASP A 11 10.43 -0.47 6.67
N ASN A 12 10.92 -1.00 5.54
CA ASN A 12 12.01 -0.39 4.80
C ASN A 12 11.48 0.64 3.77
N PRO A 13 11.85 1.93 3.90
CA PRO A 13 11.35 2.99 3.02
C PRO A 13 11.76 2.84 1.55
N LEU A 14 12.90 2.18 1.27
CA LEU A 14 13.35 1.93 -0.10
C LEU A 14 12.49 0.86 -0.77
N ASN A 15 12.22 -0.25 -0.07
CA ASN A 15 11.36 -1.32 -0.56
C ASN A 15 9.94 -0.81 -0.77
N LEU A 16 9.42 -0.02 0.18
CA LEU A 16 8.08 0.56 0.10
C LEU A 16 7.95 1.46 -1.13
N LYS A 17 8.94 2.32 -1.38
CA LYS A 17 8.96 3.20 -2.55
C LYS A 17 9.02 2.40 -3.85
N LEU A 18 9.82 1.34 -3.90
CA LEU A 18 9.91 0.46 -5.08
C LEU A 18 8.56 -0.22 -5.37
N ALA A 19 7.97 -0.89 -4.37
CA ALA A 19 6.71 -1.61 -4.50
C ALA A 19 5.56 -0.68 -4.90
N ARG A 20 5.45 0.49 -4.24
CA ARG A 20 4.46 1.52 -4.61
C ARG A 20 4.62 1.95 -6.05
N THR A 21 5.84 2.25 -6.50
CA THR A 21 6.10 2.73 -7.88
C THR A 21 5.68 1.69 -8.93
N MET A 22 5.92 0.40 -8.66
CA MET A 22 5.57 -0.68 -9.59
C MET A 22 4.05 -0.87 -9.71
N LEU A 23 3.34 -0.84 -8.58
CA LEU A 23 1.89 -1.07 -8.55
C LEU A 23 1.09 0.16 -8.99
N ASP A 24 1.56 1.37 -8.67
CA ASP A 24 0.96 2.63 -9.15
C ASP A 24 0.98 2.70 -10.68
N ARG A 25 2.10 2.33 -11.31
CA ARG A 25 2.23 2.22 -12.78
C ARG A 25 1.31 1.17 -13.39
N SER A 26 0.84 0.21 -12.60
CA SER A 26 -0.10 -0.84 -13.02
C SER A 26 -1.56 -0.44 -12.81
N GLY A 27 -1.83 0.79 -12.35
CA GLY A 27 -3.17 1.35 -12.20
C GLY A 27 -3.90 0.99 -10.92
N TYR A 28 -3.19 0.57 -9.87
CA TYR A 28 -3.77 0.28 -8.55
C TYR A 28 -3.83 1.54 -7.68
N ARG A 29 -4.81 1.61 -6.78
CA ARG A 29 -4.85 2.63 -5.72
C ARG A 29 -4.05 2.16 -4.53
N ILE A 30 -2.91 2.79 -4.27
CA ILE A 30 -1.97 2.33 -3.25
C ILE A 30 -2.13 3.13 -1.96
N HIS A 31 -2.29 2.41 -0.86
CA HIS A 31 -2.08 2.92 0.50
C HIS A 31 -0.90 2.20 1.15
N THR A 32 -0.21 2.87 2.05
CA THR A 32 1.05 2.38 2.63
C THR A 32 1.01 2.49 4.14
N ALA A 33 1.59 1.50 4.81
CA ALA A 33 1.85 1.48 6.25
C ALA A 33 3.30 1.02 6.50
N SER A 34 3.96 1.60 7.49
CA SER A 34 5.34 1.26 7.85
C SER A 34 5.45 0.07 8.81
N ASN A 35 4.32 -0.38 9.36
CA ASN A 35 4.24 -1.48 10.31
C ASN A 35 2.81 -2.01 10.41
N GLY A 36 2.62 -3.10 11.17
CA GLY A 36 1.33 -3.75 11.33
C GLY A 36 0.28 -2.90 12.05
N GLN A 37 0.69 -2.07 13.03
CA GLN A 37 -0.23 -1.21 13.78
C GLN A 37 -0.84 -0.15 12.85
N GLU A 38 -0.01 0.54 12.08
CA GLU A 38 -0.47 1.50 11.06
C GLU A 38 -1.38 0.83 10.02
N ALA A 39 -1.08 -0.41 9.62
CA ALA A 39 -1.91 -1.15 8.69
C ALA A 39 -3.30 -1.46 9.26
N LEU A 40 -3.37 -1.89 10.52
CA LEU A 40 -4.65 -2.17 11.20
C LEU A 40 -5.50 -0.90 11.39
N GLU A 41 -4.88 0.26 11.57
CA GLU A 41 -5.58 1.55 11.64
C GLU A 41 -6.04 2.06 10.26
N LEU A 42 -5.32 1.68 9.21
CA LEU A 42 -5.54 2.09 7.83
C LEU A 42 -6.63 1.26 7.14
N ILE A 43 -6.59 -0.08 7.25
CA ILE A 43 -7.49 -1.01 6.55
C ILE A 43 -8.98 -0.66 6.70
N PRO A 44 -9.50 -0.27 7.90
CA PRO A 44 -10.91 0.10 8.04
C PRO A 44 -11.29 1.36 7.23
N ARG A 45 -10.32 2.23 6.91
CA ARG A 45 -10.51 3.49 6.19
C ARG A 45 -10.43 3.32 4.67
N VAL A 46 -9.66 2.33 4.22
CA VAL A 46 -9.38 2.09 2.81
C VAL A 46 -9.75 0.64 2.52
N ARG A 47 -10.99 0.39 2.07
CA ARG A 47 -11.46 -0.97 1.76
C ARG A 47 -10.57 -1.55 0.63
N PRO A 48 -9.63 -2.46 0.95
CA PRO A 48 -8.67 -2.99 -0.02
C PRO A 48 -9.36 -3.98 -0.96
#